data_AF-A0A8T6V299-F1
#
_entry.id   AF-A0A8T6V299-F1
#
_cell.length_a   1.000
_cell.length_b   1.000
_cell.length_c   1.000
_cell.angle_alpha   90.00
_cell.angle_beta   90.00
_cell.angle_gamma   90.00
#
_symmetry.space_group_name_H-M   'P 1'
#
loop_
_entity.id
_entity.type
_entity.pdbx_description
1 polymer ?
#
loop_
_entity_poly.entity_id
_entity_poly.type
_entity_poly.pdbx_seq_one_letter_code
_entity_poly.pdbx_strand_id
1 'polypeptide(L)'
;MEEDNPDDSARIEKLGDRVLKAEEQYRDTLIHAVKKMGTSIAIYPTMVRWNGDKHMDYYEQLAADFAERHQGLEVAKLVSEKVRILKQVSLGGKVSEIVAPDTSGVERSLYENLGKYTLIDFFGSWCGPCRSESDHLR
;
A
#
# COMPACT_ATOMS: atom_id res chain seq x y z
N MET A 1 -11.19 12.53 -34.64
CA MET A 1 -10.54 12.91 -33.37
C MET A 1 -11.50 12.62 -32.20
N GLU A 2 -12.00 11.38 -32.15
CA GLU A 2 -12.93 10.91 -31.11
C GLU A 2 -12.23 9.89 -30.20
N GLU A 3 -11.12 9.32 -30.67
CA GLU A 3 -10.33 8.31 -29.96
C GLU A 3 -9.52 8.84 -28.78
N ASP A 4 -9.41 10.14 -28.54
CA ASP A 4 -8.63 10.72 -27.42
C ASP A 4 -9.45 11.69 -26.56
N ASN A 5 -10.74 11.42 -26.40
CA ASN A 5 -11.54 12.12 -25.39
C ASN A 5 -11.13 11.65 -23.97
N PRO A 6 -10.52 12.51 -23.13
CA PRO A 6 -10.14 12.15 -21.77
C PRO A 6 -11.34 11.94 -20.83
N ASP A 7 -12.55 12.34 -21.27
CA ASP A 7 -13.78 12.24 -20.49
C ASP A 7 -14.67 11.05 -20.91
N ASP A 8 -14.23 10.20 -21.86
CA ASP A 8 -14.96 9.00 -22.27
C ASP A 8 -14.95 7.94 -21.16
N SER A 9 -15.97 7.98 -20.29
CA SER A 9 -16.07 7.10 -19.13
C SER A 9 -16.08 5.61 -19.48
N ALA A 10 -16.67 5.22 -20.63
CA ALA A 10 -16.71 3.81 -21.04
C ALA A 10 -15.32 3.32 -21.47
N ARG A 11 -14.56 4.17 -22.16
CA ARG A 11 -13.16 3.87 -22.51
C ARG A 11 -12.26 3.88 -21.28
N ILE A 12 -12.43 4.85 -20.37
CA ILE A 12 -11.69 4.92 -19.10
C ILE A 12 -11.88 3.63 -18.31
N GLU A 13 -13.12 3.19 -18.11
CA GLU A 13 -13.42 1.96 -17.38
C GLU A 13 -12.75 0.74 -18.04
N LYS A 14 -12.91 0.59 -19.36
CA LYS A 14 -12.31 -0.52 -20.11
C LYS A 14 -10.78 -0.54 -20.04
N LEU A 15 -10.13 0.63 -20.10
CA LEU A 15 -8.68 0.74 -19.98
C LEU A 15 -8.22 0.51 -18.55
N GLY A 16 -8.95 1.04 -17.56
CA GLY A 16 -8.73 0.81 -16.13
C GLY A 16 -8.72 -0.68 -15.82
N ASP A 17 -9.75 -1.42 -16.24
CA ASP A 17 -9.82 -2.87 -16.09
C ASP A 17 -8.61 -3.61 -16.66
N ARG A 18 -8.11 -3.17 -17.83
CA ARG A 18 -6.92 -3.76 -18.45
C ARG A 18 -5.66 -3.47 -17.66
N VAL A 19 -5.52 -2.24 -17.14
CA VAL A 19 -4.40 -1.83 -16.30
C VAL A 19 -4.40 -2.63 -15.00
N LEU A 20 -5.54 -2.71 -14.30
CA LEU A 20 -5.67 -3.47 -13.05
C LEU A 20 -5.28 -4.94 -13.21
N LYS A 21 -5.77 -5.59 -14.27
CA LYS A 21 -5.40 -6.99 -14.58
C LYS A 21 -3.91 -7.14 -14.92
N ALA A 22 -3.35 -6.22 -15.71
CA ALA A 22 -1.93 -6.24 -16.05
C ALA A 22 -1.04 -6.01 -14.83
N GLU A 23 -1.44 -5.12 -13.92
CA GLU A 23 -0.73 -4.89 -12.66
C GLU A 23 -0.76 -6.11 -11.75
N GLU A 24 -1.90 -6.77 -11.62
CA GLU A 24 -2.02 -8.00 -10.85
C GLU A 24 -1.09 -9.09 -11.42
N GLN A 25 -1.14 -9.33 -12.73
CA GLN A 25 -0.27 -10.29 -13.41
C GLN A 25 1.22 -9.94 -13.25
N TYR A 26 1.56 -8.65 -13.32
CA TYR A 26 2.92 -8.18 -13.11
C TYR A 26 3.40 -8.50 -11.69
N ARG A 27 2.57 -8.26 -10.66
CA ARG A 27 2.91 -8.57 -9.26
C ARG A 27 3.06 -10.08 -9.03
N ASP A 28 2.15 -10.88 -9.58
CA ASP A 28 2.19 -12.35 -9.50
C ASP A 28 3.41 -12.94 -10.25
N THR A 29 3.93 -12.24 -11.27
CA THR A 29 5.18 -12.62 -11.94
C THR A 29 6.40 -12.13 -11.16
N LEU A 30 6.34 -10.93 -10.59
CA LEU A 30 7.42 -10.32 -9.81
C LEU A 30 7.81 -11.21 -8.63
N ILE A 31 6.84 -11.83 -7.95
CA ILE A 31 7.12 -12.73 -6.81
C ILE A 31 8.01 -13.91 -7.22
N HIS A 32 7.88 -14.43 -8.45
CA HIS A 32 8.76 -15.50 -8.95
C HIS A 32 10.20 -15.01 -9.14
N ALA A 33 10.38 -13.78 -9.60
CA ALA A 33 11.70 -13.17 -9.71
C ALA A 33 12.31 -12.94 -8.32
N VAL A 34 11.55 -12.40 -7.37
CA VAL A 34 11.98 -12.19 -5.98
C VAL A 34 12.40 -13.52 -5.32
N LYS A 35 11.61 -14.59 -5.51
CA LYS A 35 11.96 -15.95 -5.05
C LYS A 35 13.30 -16.45 -5.57
N LYS A 36 13.61 -16.18 -6.84
CA LYS A 36 14.90 -16.54 -7.45
C LYS A 36 16.05 -15.66 -6.96
N MET A 37 15.79 -14.40 -6.63
CA MET A 37 16.79 -13.47 -6.08
C MET A 37 17.18 -13.85 -4.64
N GLY A 38 16.24 -14.40 -3.85
CA GLY A 38 16.48 -14.76 -2.46
C GLY A 38 16.98 -13.57 -1.65
N THR A 39 18.05 -13.76 -0.88
CA THR A 39 18.67 -12.69 -0.08
C THR A 39 19.61 -11.78 -0.88
N SER A 40 19.49 -11.72 -2.22
CA SER A 40 20.27 -10.79 -3.03
C SER A 40 19.79 -9.35 -2.82
N ILE A 41 20.70 -8.37 -2.87
CA ILE A 41 20.35 -6.94 -2.87
C ILE A 41 19.41 -6.55 -4.02
N ALA A 42 19.35 -7.37 -5.09
CA ALA A 42 18.46 -7.19 -6.22
C ALA A 42 16.96 -7.15 -5.84
N ILE A 43 16.58 -7.63 -4.65
CA ILE A 43 15.19 -7.50 -4.18
C ILE A 43 14.81 -6.06 -3.84
N TYR A 44 15.77 -5.22 -3.44
CA TYR A 44 15.51 -3.85 -2.98
C TYR A 44 14.70 -3.00 -3.96
N PRO A 45 15.08 -2.88 -5.26
CA PRO A 45 14.27 -2.13 -6.23
C PRO A 45 12.87 -2.72 -6.46
N THR A 46 12.62 -3.98 -6.10
CA THR A 46 11.30 -4.61 -6.26
C THR A 46 10.35 -4.28 -5.11
N MET A 47 10.87 -3.89 -3.94
CA MET A 47 10.09 -3.63 -2.72
C MET A 47 9.04 -2.54 -2.89
N VAL A 48 9.25 -1.60 -3.82
CA VAL A 48 8.28 -0.55 -4.15
C VAL A 48 6.99 -1.09 -4.78
N ARG A 49 7.03 -2.32 -5.31
CA ARG A 49 5.89 -3.00 -5.95
C ARG A 49 5.30 -4.12 -5.08
N TRP A 50 5.84 -4.34 -3.88
CA TRP A 50 5.25 -5.30 -2.93
C TRP A 50 4.02 -4.68 -2.27
N ASN A 51 2.98 -5.49 -2.08
CA ASN A 51 1.75 -5.12 -1.40
C ASN A 51 1.40 -6.13 -0.30
N GLY A 52 0.44 -5.76 0.55
CA GLY A 52 -0.03 -6.59 1.67
C GLY A 52 -1.13 -7.59 1.30
N ASP A 53 -1.60 -7.59 0.05
CA ASP A 53 -2.80 -8.35 -0.34
C ASP A 53 -2.52 -9.83 -0.57
N LYS A 54 -1.31 -10.16 -1.03
CA LYS A 54 -0.88 -11.51 -1.38
C LYS A 54 0.55 -11.75 -0.87
N HIS A 55 0.89 -13.02 -0.66
CA HIS A 55 2.27 -13.49 -0.40
C HIS A 55 2.94 -12.93 0.87
N MET A 56 2.18 -12.40 1.82
CA MET A 56 2.73 -11.87 3.09
C MET A 56 3.60 -12.89 3.83
N ASP A 57 3.17 -14.15 3.94
CA ASP A 57 3.96 -15.22 4.57
C ASP A 57 5.35 -15.37 3.95
N TYR A 58 5.44 -15.25 2.62
CA TYR A 58 6.71 -15.32 1.91
C TYR A 58 7.57 -14.08 2.18
N TYR A 59 6.99 -12.88 2.20
CA TYR A 59 7.72 -11.67 2.53
C TYR A 59 8.26 -11.68 3.96
N GLU A 60 7.50 -12.22 4.91
CA GLU A 60 7.95 -12.41 6.29
C GLU A 60 9.14 -13.35 6.37
N GLN A 61 9.07 -14.51 5.71
CA GLN A 61 10.19 -15.44 5.65
C GLN A 61 11.41 -14.81 4.97
N LEU A 62 11.22 -14.13 3.84
CA LEU A 62 12.29 -13.45 3.13
C LEU A 62 12.97 -12.39 3.99
N ALA A 63 12.20 -11.60 4.75
CA ALA A 63 12.75 -10.61 5.68
C ALA A 63 13.57 -11.26 6.80
N ALA A 64 13.07 -12.37 7.37
CA ALA A 64 13.81 -13.13 8.38
C ALA A 64 15.15 -13.67 7.83
N ASP A 65 15.10 -14.34 6.67
CA ASP A 65 16.29 -14.90 6.00
C ASP A 65 17.29 -13.80 5.63
N PHE A 66 16.79 -12.66 5.12
CA PHE A 66 17.62 -11.52 4.75
C PHE A 66 18.28 -10.90 5.99
N ALA A 67 17.54 -10.73 7.08
CA ALA A 67 18.07 -10.20 8.34
C ALA A 67 19.13 -11.12 8.95
N GLU A 68 18.93 -12.44 8.92
CA GLU A 68 19.89 -13.41 9.41
C GLU A 68 21.18 -13.40 8.58
N ARG A 69 21.06 -13.33 7.24
CA ARG A 69 22.23 -13.41 6.35
C ARG A 69 23.03 -12.12 6.28
N HIS A 70 22.38 -10.98 6.51
CA HIS A 70 22.96 -9.64 6.33
C HIS A 70 22.96 -8.82 7.62
N GLN A 71 23.27 -9.49 8.74
CA GLN A 71 23.30 -8.89 10.07
C GLN A 71 24.20 -7.64 10.10
N GLY A 72 23.70 -6.59 10.76
CA GLY A 72 24.40 -5.32 10.91
C GLY A 72 24.29 -4.36 9.70
N LEU A 73 23.81 -4.82 8.55
CA LEU A 73 23.60 -3.95 7.40
C LEU A 73 22.31 -3.15 7.52
N GLU A 74 22.35 -1.87 7.16
CA GLU A 74 21.17 -1.01 7.19
C GLU A 74 20.07 -1.49 6.24
N VAL A 75 20.45 -2.01 5.07
CA VAL A 75 19.48 -2.55 4.11
C VAL A 75 18.69 -3.73 4.67
N ALA A 76 19.28 -4.55 5.55
CA ALA A 76 18.55 -5.63 6.20
C ALA A 76 17.45 -5.08 7.11
N LYS A 77 17.72 -3.98 7.82
CA LYS A 77 16.69 -3.28 8.61
C LYS A 77 15.60 -2.70 7.74
N LEU A 78 15.95 -2.10 6.60
CA LEU A 78 14.97 -1.54 5.66
C LEU A 78 14.04 -2.60 5.06
N VAL A 79 14.57 -3.79 4.72
CA VAL A 79 13.76 -4.93 4.25
C VAL A 79 12.79 -5.38 5.34
N SER A 80 13.27 -5.60 6.56
CA SER A 80 12.43 -6.01 7.69
C SER A 80 11.35 -4.97 8.01
N GLU A 81 11.71 -3.68 8.00
CA GLU A 81 10.78 -2.60 8.29
C GLU A 81 9.71 -2.47 7.21
N LYS A 82 10.08 -2.60 5.93
CA LYS A 82 9.10 -2.60 4.83
C LYS A 82 8.08 -3.73 5.00
N VAL A 83 8.53 -4.94 5.32
CA VAL A 83 7.62 -6.09 5.52
C VAL A 83 6.76 -5.91 6.76
N ARG A 84 7.32 -5.36 7.86
CA ARG A 84 6.56 -5.01 9.07
C ARG A 84 5.44 -4.02 8.76
N ILE A 85 5.72 -2.94 8.03
CA ILE A 85 4.73 -1.95 7.63
C ILE A 85 3.66 -2.58 6.73
N LEU A 86 4.06 -3.38 5.74
CA LEU A 86 3.11 -4.06 4.84
C LEU A 86 2.16 -4.99 5.61
N LYS A 87 2.67 -5.75 6.58
CA LYS A 87 1.86 -6.61 7.45
C LYS A 87 0.85 -5.83 8.30
N GLN A 88 1.23 -4.63 8.72
CA GLN A 88 0.37 -3.80 9.55
C GLN A 88 -0.84 -3.28 8.76
N VAL A 89 -0.66 -2.99 7.46
CA VAL A 89 -1.70 -2.44 6.58
C VAL A 89 -2.36 -3.48 5.67
N SER A 90 -1.98 -4.76 5.77
CA SER A 90 -2.60 -5.85 5.02
C SER A 90 -3.96 -6.25 5.61
N LEU A 91 -4.74 -7.03 4.85
CA LEU A 91 -5.97 -7.64 5.36
C LEU A 91 -5.68 -8.43 6.65
N GLY A 92 -6.52 -8.24 7.67
CA GLY A 92 -6.32 -8.81 9.01
C GLY A 92 -5.32 -8.04 9.89
N GLY A 93 -4.60 -7.06 9.33
CA GLY A 93 -3.78 -6.13 10.09
C GLY A 93 -4.63 -5.28 11.02
N LYS A 94 -4.10 -5.00 12.22
CA LYS A 94 -4.74 -4.11 13.18
C LYS A 94 -4.28 -2.67 12.88
N VAL A 95 -5.24 -1.79 12.62
CA VAL A 95 -4.97 -0.35 12.46
C VAL A 95 -4.26 0.18 13.71
N SER A 96 -3.23 1.00 13.53
CA SER A 96 -2.58 1.70 14.64
C SER A 96 -3.55 2.70 15.27
N GLU A 97 -3.36 2.97 16.55
CA GLU A 97 -4.10 4.04 17.19
C GLU A 97 -3.74 5.39 16.56
N ILE A 98 -4.77 6.19 16.25
CA ILE A 98 -4.63 7.54 15.72
C ILE A 98 -5.30 8.48 16.71
N VAL A 99 -4.48 9.34 17.33
CA VAL A 99 -4.95 10.41 18.20
C VAL A 99 -4.73 11.73 17.48
N ALA A 100 -5.81 12.48 17.29
CA ALA A 100 -5.76 13.80 16.66
C ALA A 100 -6.83 14.72 17.25
N PRO A 101 -6.58 16.04 17.34
CA PRO A 101 -7.60 16.99 17.77
C PRO A 101 -8.72 17.11 16.74
N ASP A 102 -9.97 17.24 17.21
CA ASP A 102 -11.09 17.65 16.39
C ASP A 102 -11.07 19.17 16.09
N THR A 103 -12.10 19.67 15.40
CA THR A 103 -12.20 21.09 15.03
C THR A 103 -12.35 22.03 16.23
N SER A 104 -12.64 21.52 17.43
CA SER A 104 -12.67 22.29 18.68
C SER A 104 -11.36 22.22 19.45
N GLY A 105 -10.37 21.46 18.96
CA GLY A 105 -9.07 21.26 19.61
C GLY A 105 -9.06 20.13 20.65
N VAL A 106 -10.16 19.38 20.80
CA VAL A 106 -10.25 18.26 21.73
C VAL A 106 -9.64 17.02 21.10
N GLU A 107 -8.71 16.36 21.80
CA GLU A 107 -8.11 15.10 21.33
C GLU A 107 -9.18 14.02 21.18
N ARG A 108 -9.16 13.33 20.02
CA ARG A 108 -10.02 12.19 19.72
C ARG A 108 -9.15 10.98 19.40
N SER A 109 -9.53 9.84 19.95
CA SER A 109 -8.91 8.54 19.67
C SER A 109 -9.70 7.80 18.59
N LEU A 110 -9.01 7.15 17.65
CA LEU A 110 -9.64 6.29 16.66
C LEU A 110 -10.32 5.08 17.33
N TYR A 111 -9.65 4.43 18.28
CA TYR A 111 -10.20 3.26 18.97
C TYR A 111 -11.49 3.55 19.73
N GLU A 112 -11.67 4.76 20.25
CA GLU A 112 -12.93 5.19 20.89
C GLU A 112 -14.10 5.33 19.89
N ASN A 113 -13.80 5.46 18.60
CA ASN A 113 -14.77 5.70 17.54
C ASN A 113 -14.96 4.51 16.58
N LEU A 114 -14.46 3.32 16.94
CA LEU A 114 -14.67 2.11 16.15
C LEU A 114 -16.12 1.61 16.26
N GLY A 115 -16.77 1.46 15.11
CA GLY A 115 -18.10 0.85 14.99
C GLY A 115 -18.09 -0.55 14.39
N LYS A 116 -19.27 -1.09 14.07
CA LYS A 116 -19.42 -2.35 13.31
C LYS A 116 -18.66 -2.31 11.98
N TYR A 117 -18.71 -1.14 11.33
CA TYR A 117 -17.88 -0.79 10.19
C TYR A 117 -17.34 0.60 10.45
N THR A 118 -16.05 0.80 10.19
CA THR A 118 -15.39 2.10 10.31
C THR A 118 -14.67 2.36 9.00
N LEU A 119 -15.05 3.42 8.29
CA LEU A 119 -14.35 3.91 7.11
C LEU A 119 -13.38 5.00 7.57
N ILE A 120 -12.10 4.86 7.22
CA ILE A 120 -11.06 5.84 7.51
C ILE A 120 -10.65 6.48 6.19
N ASP A 121 -10.83 7.79 6.08
CA ASP A 121 -10.47 8.58 4.90
C ASP A 121 -9.33 9.55 5.25
N PHE A 122 -8.18 9.38 4.60
CA PHE A 122 -7.01 10.24 4.78
C PHE A 122 -6.97 11.29 3.68
N PHE A 123 -7.51 12.49 3.97
CA PHE A 123 -7.56 13.61 3.03
C PHE A 123 -6.84 14.86 3.56
N GLY A 124 -6.72 15.89 2.72
CA GLY A 124 -6.29 17.22 3.13
C GLY A 124 -6.88 18.30 2.22
N SER A 125 -7.19 19.48 2.78
CA SER A 125 -7.72 20.62 2.00
C SER A 125 -6.75 21.13 0.93
N TRP A 126 -5.46 20.83 1.09
CA TRP A 126 -4.39 21.15 0.16
C TRP A 126 -4.12 20.03 -0.86
N CYS A 127 -4.74 18.85 -0.70
CA CYS A 127 -4.53 17.70 -1.57
C CYS A 127 -5.40 17.83 -2.83
N GLY A 128 -4.78 18.19 -3.97
CA GLY A 128 -5.47 18.36 -5.26
C GLY A 128 -6.35 17.18 -5.67
N PRO A 129 -5.84 15.93 -5.68
CA PRO A 129 -6.64 14.74 -5.96
C PRO A 129 -7.80 14.55 -4.99
N CYS A 130 -7.58 14.73 -3.68
CA CYS A 130 -8.62 14.59 -2.66
C CYS A 130 -9.79 15.58 -2.88
N ARG A 131 -9.50 16.82 -3.31
CA ARG A 131 -10.53 17.81 -3.69
C ARG A 131 -11.32 17.40 -4.95
N SER A 132 -10.69 16.67 -5.86
CA SER A 132 -11.38 16.19 -7.06
C SER A 132 -12.36 15.06 -6.74
N GLU A 133 -12.01 14.20 -5.77
CA GLU A 133 -12.81 13.04 -5.33
C GLU A 133 -14.01 13.43 -4.46
N SER A 134 -13.97 14.59 -3.79
CA SER A 134 -15.04 15.04 -2.89
C SER A 134 -15.52 16.44 -3.24
N ASP A 135 -16.78 16.56 -3.64
CA ASP A 135 -17.45 17.83 -3.94
C ASP A 135 -17.39 18.81 -2.75
N HIS A 136 -17.42 18.29 -1.52
CA HIS A 136 -17.34 19.09 -0.28
C HIS A 136 -15.95 19.67 -0.02
N LEU A 137 -14.93 19.22 -0.73
CA LEU A 137 -13.56 19.72 -0.64
C LEU A 137 -13.18 20.63 -1.82
N ARG A 138 -14.07 20.83 -2.81
CA ARG A 138 -13.84 21.76 -3.93
C ARG A 138 -13.90 23.22 -3.50
#